data_AF-A0A820AKK6-F1
#
_entry.id   AF-A0A820AKK6-F1
#
_cell.length_a   1.000
_cell.length_b   1.000
_cell.length_c   1.000
_cell.angle_alpha   90.00
_cell.angle_beta   90.00
_cell.angle_gamma   90.00
#
_symmetry.space_group_name_H-M   'P 1'
#
loop_
_entity.id
_entity.type
_entity.pdbx_description
1 polymer ?
#
loop_
_entity_poly.entity_id
_entity_poly.type
_entity_poly.pdbx_seq_one_letter_code
_entity_poly.pdbx_strand_id
1 'polypeptide(L)' 'MDSGLLPYTIERSQFTAAQITTITNSMRKIEQQTGNCIRFVERINHLTWIRISVGTGGRENNFNRYSTTEVDTL' A
#
# COMPACT_ATOMS: atom_id res chain seq x y z
N MET A 1 2.16 17.26 -9.21
CA MET A 1 2.12 16.02 -8.42
C MET A 1 0.67 15.84 -7.99
N ASP A 2 0.01 14.76 -8.38
CA ASP A 2 -1.36 14.46 -7.93
C ASP A 2 -1.34 14.25 -6.42
N SER A 3 -1.71 15.30 -5.68
CA SER A 3 -1.41 15.51 -4.26
C SER A 3 -2.31 14.69 -3.33
N GLY A 4 -2.27 13.36 -3.46
CA GLY A 4 -3.09 12.47 -2.65
C GLY A 4 -3.28 11.05 -3.16
N LEU A 5 -2.80 10.72 -4.36
CA LEU A 5 -2.88 9.36 -4.88
C LEU A 5 -1.78 8.48 -4.26
N LEU A 6 -2.19 7.38 -3.65
CA LEU A 6 -1.32 6.36 -3.06
C LEU A 6 -1.50 5.04 -3.81
N PRO A 7 -0.65 4.76 -4.80
CA PRO A 7 -0.60 3.46 -5.44
C PRO A 7 -0.25 2.36 -4.43
N TYR A 8 -0.92 1.21 -4.51
CA TYR A 8 -0.65 0.08 -3.62
C TYR A 8 -0.69 -1.28 -4.32
N THR A 9 -0.02 -2.25 -3.70
CA THR A 9 -0.18 -3.69 -3.99
C THR A 9 -0.38 -4.46 -2.68
N ILE A 10 -1.15 -5.55 -2.74
CA ILE A 10 -1.30 -6.51 -1.63
C ILE A 10 -0.73 -7.85 -2.11
N GLU A 11 0.20 -8.42 -1.36
CA GLU A 11 0.71 -9.78 -1.58
C GLU A 11 -0.36 -10.80 -1.20
N ARG A 12 -1.38 -10.95 -2.04
CA ARG A 12 -2.62 -11.69 -1.73
C ARG A 12 -2.37 -13.14 -1.30
N SER A 13 -1.29 -13.77 -1.76
CA SER A 13 -0.89 -15.13 -1.37
C SER A 13 -0.53 -15.26 0.12
N GLN A 14 -0.24 -14.13 0.79
CA GLN A 14 0.15 -14.09 2.20
C GLN A 14 -1.03 -13.76 3.14
N PHE A 15 -2.22 -13.50 2.59
CA PHE A 15 -3.39 -13.08 3.36
C PHE A 15 -4.61 -13.93 3.03
N THR A 16 -5.47 -14.13 4.03
CA THR A 16 -6.81 -14.68 3.81
C THR A 16 -7.72 -13.65 3.14
N ALA A 17 -8.80 -14.10 2.50
CA ALA A 17 -9.80 -13.20 1.90
C ALA A 17 -10.41 -12.21 2.91
N ALA A 18 -10.61 -12.65 4.16
CA ALA A 18 -11.08 -11.80 5.25
C ALA A 18 -10.06 -10.69 5.58
N GLN A 19 -8.78 -11.02 5.67
CA GLN A 19 -7.72 -10.02 5.91
C GLN A 19 -7.60 -9.02 4.77
N ILE A 20 -7.71 -9.46 3.51
CA ILE A 20 -7.73 -8.56 2.35
C ILE A 20 -8.93 -7.60 2.43
N THR A 21 -10.09 -8.12 2.83
CA THR A 21 -11.30 -7.30 3.05
C THR A 21 -11.08 -6.27 4.16
N THR A 22 -10.46 -6.66 5.27
CA THR A 22 -10.13 -5.75 6.37
C THR A 22 -9.15 -4.65 5.93
N ILE A 23 -8.11 -5.01 5.17
CA ILE A 23 -7.12 -4.07 4.63
C ILE A 23 -7.81 -3.04 3.73
N THR A 24 -8.58 -3.50 2.75
CA THR A 24 -9.26 -2.63 1.77
C THR A 24 -10.34 -1.76 2.42
N ASN A 25 -11.08 -2.26 3.41
CA ASN A 25 -12.01 -1.45 4.19
C ASN A 25 -11.29 -0.38 5.03
N SER A 26 -10.08 -0.67 5.52
CA SER A 26 -9.29 0.31 6.27
C SER A 26 -8.78 1.44 5.37
N MET A 27 -8.35 1.12 4.14
CA MET A 27 -8.03 2.12 3.12
C MET A 27 -9.22 3.05 2.86
N ARG A 28 -10.42 2.49 2.63
CA ARG A 28 -11.65 3.27 2.42
C ARG A 28 -11.98 4.20 3.59
N LYS A 29 -11.76 3.75 4.83
CA LYS A 29 -11.97 4.61 6.02
C LYS A 29 -11.03 5.82 6.02
N ILE A 30 -9.77 5.65 5.62
CA ILE A 30 -8.80 6.75 5.51
C ILE A 30 -9.25 7.75 4.44
N GLU A 31 -9.68 7.26 3.28
CA GLU A 31 -10.20 8.12 2.20
C GLU A 31 -11.39 8.96 2.67
N GLN A 32 -12.32 8.35 3.39
CA GLN A 32 -13.49 9.02 3.96
C GLN A 32 -13.10 10.07 5.00
N GLN A 33 -12.21 9.74 5.93
CA GLN A 33 -11.78 10.65 7.00
C GLN A 33 -10.98 11.85 6.49
N THR A 34 -10.27 11.68 5.37
CA THR A 34 -9.47 12.74 4.76
C THR A 34 -10.25 13.54 3.71
N GLY A 35 -11.54 13.30 3.53
CA GLY A 35 -12.33 13.98 2.50
C GLY A 35 -11.82 13.75 1.07
N ASN A 36 -11.26 12.56 0.80
CA ASN A 36 -10.60 12.18 -0.45
C ASN A 36 -9.29 12.93 -0.77
N CYS A 37 -8.69 13.63 0.20
CA CYS A 37 -7.32 14.15 0.05
C CYS A 37 -6.29 13.02 -0.02
N ILE A 38 -6.61 11.83 0.49
CA ILE A 38 -5.87 10.59 0.26
C ILE A 38 -6.77 9.63 -0.51
N ARG A 39 -6.24 8.99 -1.56
CA ARG A 39 -6.95 8.00 -2.39
C ARG A 39 -6.02 6.84 -2.73
N PHE A 40 -6.43 5.63 -2.38
CA PHE A 40 -5.69 4.40 -2.66
C PHE A 40 -6.09 3.87 -4.03
N VAL A 41 -5.10 3.58 -4.87
CA VAL A 41 -5.33 3.01 -6.21
C VAL A 41 -4.48 1.77 -6.42
N GLU A 42 -5.03 0.75 -7.07
CA GLU A 42 -4.22 -0.42 -7.44
C GLU A 42 -3.07 0.03 -8.36
N ARG A 43 -1.87 -0.45 -8.06
CA ARG A 43 -0.69 -0.08 -8.84
C ARG A 43 -0.76 -0.72 -10.22
N ILE A 44 -0.51 0.10 -11.26
CA ILE A 44 -0.27 -0.36 -12.64
C ILE A 44 1.20 -0.15 -13.01
N ASN A 45 1.65 1.10 -13.13
CA ASN A 45 2.99 1.47 -13.61
C ASN A 45 3.70 2.53 -12.73
N HIS A 46 3.21 2.74 -11.50
CA HIS A 46 3.78 3.74 -10.59
C HIS A 46 5.18 3.31 -10.07
N LEU A 47 6.13 4.24 -10.06
CA LEU A 47 7.51 4.03 -9.59
C LEU A 47 7.64 3.92 -8.07
N THR A 48 6.75 4.62 -7.34
CA THR A 48 6.68 4.61 -5.88
C THR A 48 5.29 4.14 -5.46
N TRP A 49 5.23 3.15 -4.57
CA TRP A 49 3.97 2.58 -4.10
C TRP A 49 4.11 1.95 -2.72
N ILE A 50 2.97 1.71 -2.09
CA ILE A 50 2.87 0.95 -0.83
C ILE A 50 2.76 -0.54 -1.17
N ARG A 51 3.68 -1.34 -0.65
CA ARG A 51 3.60 -2.80 -0.71
C ARG A 51 3.11 -3.37 0.61
N ILE A 52 1.98 -4.06 0.60
CA ILE A 52 1.41 -4.70 1.78
C ILE A 52 1.73 -6.19 1.72
N SER A 53 2.62 -6.62 2.62
CA SER A 53 3.09 -7.99 2.75
C SER A 53 3.20 -8.38 4.22
N VAL A 54 3.12 -9.66 4.53
CA VAL A 54 3.42 -10.16 5.87
C VAL A 54 4.91 -9.97 6.14
N GLY A 55 5.25 -9.23 7.19
CA GLY A 55 6.63 -9.06 7.64
C GLY A 55 7.16 -10.34 8.28
N THR A 56 8.43 -10.67 8.04
CA THR A 56 9.12 -11.82 8.66
C THR A 56 9.84 -11.49 9.97
N GLY A 57 9.65 -10.29 10.55
CA GLY A 57 10.38 -9.82 11.75
C GLY A 57 9.44 -9.40 12.88
N GLY A 58 9.88 -9.66 14.12
CA GLY A 58 9.10 -9.56 15.36
C GLY A 58 8.44 -8.21 15.66
N ARG A 59 7.62 -8.24 16.70
CA ARG A 59 6.81 -7.14 17.26
C ARG A 59 7.59 -5.82 17.31
N GLU A 60 7.59 -5.05 16.23
CA GLU A 60 7.83 -3.60 16.18
C GLU A 60 7.93 -3.12 14.73
N ASN A 61 7.09 -2.12 14.40
CA ASN A 61 7.19 -1.16 13.30
C ASN A 61 7.33 -1.67 11.86
N ASN A 62 6.25 -1.61 11.08
CA ASN A 62 6.33 -1.48 9.61
C ASN A 62 5.19 -0.62 9.06
N PHE A 63 5.26 0.68 9.32
CA PHE A 63 4.72 1.69 8.41
C PHE A 63 5.92 2.45 7.83
N ASN A 64 5.94 2.63 6.52
CA ASN A 64 7.04 3.19 5.69
C ASN A 64 8.16 2.23 5.27
N ARG A 65 7.84 1.31 4.34
CA ARG A 65 8.79 1.07 3.24
C ARG A 65 8.13 1.49 1.93
N TYR A 66 8.43 2.69 1.46
CA TYR A 66 8.22 3.04 0.06
C TYR A 66 9.14 2.13 -0.75
N SER A 67 8.58 1.22 -1.54
CA SER A 67 9.39 0.42 -2.46
C SER A 67 9.68 1.28 -3.66
N THR A 68 10.94 1.65 -3.86
CA THR A 68 11.45 2.15 -5.15
C THR A 68 11.99 0.95 -5.90
N THR A 69 11.64 0.79 -7.17
CA THR A 69 12.45 -0.04 -8.06
C THR A 69 13.63 0.83 -8.46
N GLU A 70 14.78 0.70 -7.80
CA GLU A 70 16.04 1.19 -8.39
C GLU A 70 16.28 0.36 -9.65
N VAL A 71 16.11 0.99 -10.80
CA VAL A 71 16.62 0.44 -12.05
C VAL A 71 18.07 0.86 -12.11
N ASP A 72 18.97 -0.02 -11.69
CA ASP A 72 20.40 0.11 -11.98
C ASP A 72 20.56 -0.02 -13.50
N THR A 73 20.59 1.12 -14.20
CA THR A 73 21.10 1.18 -15.57
C THR A 73 22.62 1.26 -15.50
N LEU A 74 23.28 0.17 -15.89
CA LEU A 74 24.71 0.11 -16.23
C LEU A 74 25.04 1.05 -17.41
#